data_AF-S6WCF6-F1
#
_entry.id   AF-S6WCF6-F1
#
_cell.length_a   1.000
_cell.length_b   1.000
_cell.length_c   1.000
_cell.angle_alpha   90.00
_cell.angle_beta   90.00
_cell.angle_gamma   90.00
#
_symmetry.space_group_name_H-M   'P 1'
#
loop_
_entity.id
_entity.type
_entity.pdbx_description
1 polymer ?
#
loop_
_entity_poly.entity_id
_entity_poly.type
_entity_poly.pdbx_seq_one_letter_code
_entity_poly.pdbx_strand_id
1 'polypeptide(L)'
;TFVLDTPSPSGFRIDPATIVTLRDVLAILELRISLEVESAGLAAQRRSDEQLAAMRAALDALNESAAHATDAVASDFQFHLQIALSTGNRYFTDIMTHLGTSIIPRTRLNSARLAHDDQQHYMDRLSREHEEIFEAIARQDSDAARAAMRLHLTNSRERLRHAHEEAESQRA
;
A
#
# COMPACT_ATOMS: atom_id res chain seq x y z
N THR A 1 38.54 23.18 24.34
CA THR A 1 37.45 23.70 23.51
C THR A 1 36.39 22.63 23.40
N PHE A 2 35.21 22.85 23.98
CA PHE A 2 34.08 21.95 23.78
C PHE A 2 33.43 22.34 22.46
N VAL A 3 33.37 21.41 21.51
CA VAL A 3 32.57 21.57 20.29
C VAL A 3 31.22 20.96 20.61
N LEU A 4 30.17 21.80 20.65
CA LEU A 4 28.79 21.32 20.66
C LEU A 4 28.54 20.69 19.28
N ASP A 5 28.22 19.40 19.30
CA ASP A 5 27.77 18.70 18.10
C ASP A 5 26.56 19.47 17.54
N THR A 6 26.67 19.91 16.28
CA THR A 6 25.55 20.62 15.65
C THR A 6 24.47 19.58 15.42
N PRO A 7 23.24 19.72 15.97
CA PRO A 7 22.20 18.75 15.69
C PRO A 7 22.04 18.68 14.18
N SER A 8 22.33 17.51 13.60
CA SER A 8 22.08 17.26 12.18
C SER A 8 20.66 17.72 11.90
N PRO A 9 20.41 18.49 10.81
CA PRO A 9 19.06 18.93 10.50
C PRO A 9 18.19 17.69 10.46
N SER A 10 17.25 17.62 11.40
CA SER A 10 16.35 16.50 11.57
C SER A 10 15.60 16.32 10.25
N GLY A 11 16.03 15.35 9.45
CA GLY A 11 15.36 15.01 8.21
C GLY A 11 13.88 14.73 8.48
N PHE A 12 13.03 14.97 7.47
CA PHE A 12 11.63 14.59 7.55
C PHE A 12 11.51 13.08 7.85
N ARG A 13 10.94 12.74 9.01
CA ARG A 13 10.69 11.35 9.42
C ARG A 13 9.23 11.21 9.80
N ILE A 14 8.52 10.36 9.06
CA ILE A 14 7.27 9.78 9.53
C ILE A 14 7.66 8.59 10.41
N ASP A 15 7.47 8.72 11.72
CA ASP A 15 7.75 7.66 12.69
C ASP A 15 6.53 6.72 12.75
N PRO A 16 6.68 5.43 12.40
CA PRO A 16 5.61 4.46 12.51
C PRO A 16 4.95 4.39 13.90
N ALA A 17 5.71 4.71 14.96
CA ALA A 17 5.21 4.72 16.32
C ALA A 17 4.17 5.83 16.60
N THR A 18 4.04 6.82 15.71
CA THR A 18 3.01 7.88 15.84
C THR A 18 1.71 7.51 15.15
N ILE A 19 1.66 6.41 14.40
CA ILE A 19 0.46 5.89 13.74
C ILE A 19 -0.33 5.04 14.73
N VAL A 20 -0.98 5.71 15.68
CA VAL A 20 -1.62 5.03 16.82
C VAL A 20 -3.14 5.06 16.72
N THR A 21 -3.70 6.15 16.19
CA THR A 21 -5.15 6.35 16.13
C THR A 21 -5.71 6.03 14.74
N LEU A 22 -7.02 5.77 14.67
CA LEU A 22 -7.72 5.64 13.37
C LEU A 22 -7.48 6.90 12.50
N ARG A 23 -7.45 8.08 13.11
CA ARG A 23 -7.22 9.34 12.40
C ARG A 23 -5.84 9.35 11.72
N ASP A 24 -4.81 8.86 12.40
CA ASP A 24 -3.45 8.80 11.85
C ASP A 24 -3.38 7.82 10.67
N VAL A 25 -4.04 6.66 10.79
CA VAL A 25 -4.10 5.68 9.71
C VAL A 25 -4.84 6.23 8.49
N LEU A 26 -5.97 6.93 8.71
CA LEU A 26 -6.72 7.56 7.61
C LEU A 26 -5.91 8.67 6.93
N ALA A 27 -5.17 9.48 7.70
CA ALA A 27 -4.29 10.52 7.15
C ALA A 27 -3.15 9.91 6.31
N ILE A 28 -2.60 8.77 6.72
CA ILE A 28 -1.61 8.05 5.91
C ILE A 28 -2.23 7.48 4.64
N LEU A 29 -3.43 6.93 4.70
CA LEU A 29 -4.13 6.46 3.50
C LEU A 29 -4.39 7.60 2.51
N GLU A 30 -4.69 8.81 3.00
CA GLU A 30 -4.81 10.00 2.15
C GLU A 30 -3.49 10.36 1.43
N LEU A 31 -2.36 10.30 2.16
CA LEU A 31 -1.04 10.46 1.57
C LEU A 31 -0.75 9.37 0.52
N ARG A 32 -1.06 8.11 0.82
CA ARG A 32 -0.92 6.98 -0.11
C ARG A 32 -1.69 7.20 -1.40
N ILE A 33 -2.97 7.59 -1.29
CA ILE A 33 -3.81 7.86 -2.46
C ILE A 33 -3.15 8.92 -3.35
N SER A 34 -2.53 9.94 -2.75
CA SER A 34 -1.85 11.00 -3.52
C SER A 34 -0.59 10.49 -4.24
N LEU A 35 0.21 9.65 -3.59
CA LEU A 35 1.49 9.17 -4.12
C LEU A 35 1.36 7.97 -5.06
N GLU A 36 0.57 6.98 -4.68
CA GLU A 36 0.53 5.70 -5.38
C GLU A 36 -0.35 5.75 -6.63
N VAL A 37 -1.40 6.57 -6.64
CA VAL A 37 -2.20 6.79 -7.85
C VAL A 37 -1.34 7.37 -8.97
N GLU A 38 -0.56 8.41 -8.68
CA GLU A 38 0.36 8.96 -9.67
C GLU A 38 1.52 7.99 -9.97
N SER A 39 2.00 7.23 -8.98
CA SER A 39 2.98 6.18 -9.23
C SER A 39 2.47 5.17 -10.27
N ALA A 40 1.23 4.71 -10.15
CA ALA A 40 0.63 3.76 -11.08
C ALA A 40 0.53 4.34 -12.51
N GLY A 41 0.06 5.59 -12.63
CA GLY A 41 -0.02 6.28 -13.92
C GLY A 41 1.35 6.46 -14.59
N LEU A 42 2.36 6.87 -13.81
CA LEU A 42 3.73 7.04 -14.28
C LEU A 42 4.40 5.70 -14.61
N ALA A 43 4.16 4.66 -13.83
CA ALA A 43 4.66 3.32 -14.09
C ALA A 43 4.12 2.78 -15.42
N ALA A 44 2.81 2.92 -15.68
CA ALA A 44 2.21 2.53 -16.96
C ALA A 44 2.88 3.22 -18.16
N GLN A 45 3.26 4.50 -17.99
CA GLN A 45 3.96 5.27 -19.03
C GLN A 45 5.41 4.86 -19.25
N ARG A 46 6.14 4.47 -18.19
CA ARG A 46 7.61 4.47 -18.17
C ARG A 46 8.25 3.11 -17.95
N ARG A 47 7.49 2.11 -17.49
CA ARG A 47 8.03 0.80 -17.12
C ARG A 47 8.83 0.18 -18.26
N SER A 48 9.90 -0.54 -17.92
CA SER A 48 10.54 -1.52 -18.81
C SER A 48 9.89 -2.90 -18.68
N ASP A 49 10.21 -3.82 -19.59
CA ASP A 49 9.71 -5.20 -19.53
C ASP A 49 10.26 -5.93 -18.30
N GLU A 50 11.49 -5.65 -17.89
CA GLU A 50 12.06 -6.19 -16.65
C GLU A 50 11.32 -5.68 -15.41
N GLN A 51 10.94 -4.39 -15.40
CA GLN A 51 10.14 -3.82 -14.33
C GLN A 51 8.73 -4.43 -14.30
N LEU A 52 8.12 -4.72 -15.45
CA LEU A 52 6.85 -5.44 -15.50
C LEU A 52 6.97 -6.84 -14.92
N ALA A 53 8.02 -7.58 -15.28
CA ALA A 53 8.27 -8.92 -14.77
C ALA A 53 8.48 -8.89 -13.24
N ALA A 54 9.20 -7.89 -12.72
CA ALA A 54 9.37 -7.70 -11.28
C ALA A 54 8.05 -7.37 -10.58
N MET A 55 7.19 -6.52 -11.17
CA MET A 55 5.84 -6.23 -10.67
C MET A 55 4.97 -7.49 -10.62
N ARG A 56 4.99 -8.32 -11.67
CA ARG A 56 4.28 -9.61 -11.72
C ARG A 56 4.74 -10.54 -10.60
N ALA A 57 6.05 -10.71 -10.45
CA ALA A 57 6.62 -11.58 -9.43
C ALA A 57 6.23 -11.13 -8.01
N ALA A 58 6.22 -9.81 -7.75
CA ALA A 58 5.77 -9.27 -6.47
C ALA A 58 4.27 -9.51 -6.23
N LEU A 59 3.44 -9.40 -7.27
CA LEU A 59 2.01 -9.70 -7.19
C LEU A 59 1.72 -11.19 -6.96
N ASP A 60 2.48 -12.08 -7.61
CA ASP A 60 2.37 -13.52 -7.39
C ASP A 60 2.72 -13.89 -5.95
N ALA A 61 3.82 -13.34 -5.42
CA ALA A 61 4.22 -13.53 -4.03
C ALA A 61 3.19 -12.96 -3.03
N LEU A 62 2.44 -11.92 -3.39
CA LEU A 62 1.35 -11.41 -2.58
C LEU A 62 0.15 -12.36 -2.57
N ASN A 63 -0.25 -12.85 -3.74
CA ASN A 63 -1.36 -13.80 -3.86
C ASN A 63 -1.06 -15.12 -3.13
N GLU A 64 0.17 -15.62 -3.24
CA GLU A 64 0.63 -16.80 -2.50
C GLU A 64 0.60 -16.58 -0.99
N SER A 65 1.12 -15.44 -0.51
CA SER A 65 1.10 -15.12 0.92
C SER A 65 -0.31 -14.98 1.48
N ALA A 66 -1.24 -14.43 0.70
CA ALA A 66 -2.65 -14.34 1.07
C ALA A 66 -3.31 -15.73 1.16
N ALA A 67 -3.02 -16.61 0.20
CA ALA A 67 -3.57 -17.97 0.18
C ALA A 67 -3.04 -18.85 1.33
N HIS A 68 -1.81 -18.63 1.78
CA HIS A 68 -1.17 -19.41 2.84
C HIS A 68 -1.19 -18.72 4.22
N ALA A 69 -1.91 -17.61 4.36
CA ALA A 69 -2.01 -16.82 5.58
C ALA A 69 -0.64 -16.43 6.20
N THR A 70 0.38 -16.28 5.37
CA THR A 70 1.72 -15.82 5.75
C THR A 70 1.76 -14.28 5.77
N ASP A 71 2.96 -13.66 5.82
CA ASP A 71 3.10 -12.20 5.94
C ASP A 71 2.70 -11.44 4.65
N ALA A 72 1.39 -11.31 4.45
CA ALA A 72 0.81 -10.53 3.35
C ALA A 72 1.14 -9.03 3.44
N VAL A 73 1.51 -8.48 4.61
CA VAL A 73 1.90 -7.06 4.74
C VAL A 73 3.16 -6.79 3.92
N ALA A 74 4.17 -7.64 4.08
CA ALA A 74 5.44 -7.48 3.41
C ALA A 74 5.27 -7.59 1.89
N SER A 75 4.53 -8.60 1.41
CA SER A 75 4.29 -8.76 -0.02
C SER A 75 3.41 -7.65 -0.62
N ASP A 76 2.41 -7.14 0.11
CA ASP A 76 1.56 -6.01 -0.32
C ASP A 76 2.44 -4.76 -0.50
N PHE A 77 3.27 -4.44 0.50
CA PHE A 77 4.24 -3.36 0.39
C PHE A 77 5.21 -3.52 -0.79
N GLN A 78 5.74 -4.72 -1.02
CA GLN A 78 6.66 -4.97 -2.13
C GLN A 78 6.00 -4.73 -3.50
N PHE A 79 4.75 -5.14 -3.69
CA PHE A 79 4.02 -4.86 -4.93
C PHE A 79 3.89 -3.35 -5.19
N HIS A 80 3.44 -2.59 -4.19
CA HIS A 80 3.35 -1.13 -4.29
C HIS A 80 4.72 -0.46 -4.50
N LEU A 81 5.78 -0.99 -3.90
CA LEU A 81 7.15 -0.51 -4.10
C LEU A 81 7.65 -0.74 -5.53
N GLN A 82 7.32 -1.89 -6.16
CA GLN A 82 7.67 -2.15 -7.56
C GLN A 82 6.98 -1.16 -8.51
N ILE A 83 5.74 -0.77 -8.23
CA ILE A 83 5.05 0.28 -8.98
C ILE A 83 5.79 1.62 -8.83
N ALA A 84 6.16 2.00 -7.60
CA ALA A 84 6.91 3.23 -7.34
C ALA A 84 8.29 3.25 -8.03
N LEU A 85 9.01 2.13 -8.02
CA LEU A 85 10.28 1.95 -8.75
C LEU A 85 10.11 2.15 -10.26
N SER A 86 8.99 1.66 -10.80
CA SER A 86 8.67 1.73 -12.23
C SER A 86 8.31 3.15 -12.71
N THR A 87 8.17 4.11 -11.79
CA THR A 87 8.00 5.53 -12.15
C THR A 87 9.27 6.14 -12.76
N GLY A 88 10.43 5.52 -12.56
CA GLY A 88 11.73 6.08 -12.93
C GLY A 88 12.12 7.34 -12.13
N ASN A 89 11.37 7.67 -11.07
CA ASN A 89 11.65 8.81 -10.22
C ASN A 89 12.00 8.32 -8.81
N ARG A 90 13.28 8.43 -8.45
CA ARG A 90 13.83 7.97 -7.16
C ARG A 90 13.05 8.50 -5.95
N TYR A 91 12.48 9.70 -6.02
CA TYR A 91 11.81 10.32 -4.88
C TYR A 91 10.50 9.61 -4.51
N PHE A 92 9.80 9.01 -5.47
CA PHE A 92 8.64 8.14 -5.15
C PHE A 92 9.10 6.90 -4.37
N THR A 93 10.16 6.25 -4.85
CA THR A 93 10.76 5.08 -4.17
C THR A 93 11.28 5.42 -2.78
N ASP A 94 11.99 6.54 -2.63
CA ASP A 94 12.59 6.95 -1.35
C ASP A 94 11.50 7.20 -0.30
N ILE A 95 10.42 7.91 -0.68
CA ILE A 95 9.29 8.17 0.23
C ILE A 95 8.58 6.87 0.61
N MET A 96 8.29 5.99 -0.36
CA MET A 96 7.65 4.71 -0.10
C MET A 96 8.52 3.81 0.80
N THR A 97 9.83 3.78 0.55
CA THR A 97 10.80 3.01 1.36
C THR A 97 10.90 3.56 2.79
N HIS A 98 10.90 4.88 2.95
CA HIS A 98 10.94 5.53 4.27
C HIS A 98 9.70 5.21 5.09
N LEU A 99 8.52 5.18 4.45
CA LEU A 99 7.27 4.80 5.09
C LEU A 99 7.21 3.30 5.45
N GLY A 100 7.81 2.47 4.59
CA GLY A 100 7.91 1.03 4.80
C GLY A 100 6.54 0.35 4.94
N THR A 101 6.52 -0.77 5.66
CA THR A 101 5.28 -1.53 5.91
C THR A 101 4.27 -0.82 6.82
N SER A 102 4.69 0.25 7.50
CA SER A 102 3.84 1.08 8.36
C SER A 102 2.73 1.80 7.58
N ILE A 103 2.93 1.95 6.28
CA ILE A 103 1.97 2.51 5.34
C ILE A 103 0.81 1.53 5.05
N ILE A 104 0.98 0.25 5.36
CA ILE A 104 -0.04 -0.79 5.17
C ILE A 104 -0.81 -0.95 6.49
N PRO A 105 -2.10 -0.57 6.57
CA PRO A 105 -2.87 -0.72 7.79
C PRO A 105 -2.99 -2.20 8.18
N ARG A 106 -2.34 -2.64 9.26
CA ARG A 106 -2.44 -4.04 9.73
C ARG A 106 -3.88 -4.46 10.09
N THR A 107 -4.69 -3.50 10.51
CA THR A 107 -6.12 -3.69 10.77
C THR A 107 -6.87 -4.12 9.50
N ARG A 108 -6.41 -3.76 8.29
CA ARG A 108 -6.93 -4.27 7.00
C ARG A 108 -6.80 -5.80 6.91
N LEU A 109 -5.69 -6.36 7.40
CA LEU A 109 -5.43 -7.80 7.35
C LEU A 109 -6.01 -8.55 8.55
N ASN A 110 -6.08 -7.90 9.70
CA ASN A 110 -6.70 -8.48 10.90
C ASN A 110 -8.24 -8.44 10.86
N SER A 111 -8.86 -7.43 10.23
CA SER A 111 -10.32 -7.41 10.00
C SER A 111 -10.78 -8.59 9.16
N ALA A 112 -9.99 -8.98 8.15
CA ALA A 112 -10.23 -10.21 7.40
C ALA A 112 -10.18 -11.48 8.26
N ARG A 113 -9.40 -11.51 9.36
CA ARG A 113 -9.36 -12.62 10.31
C ARG A 113 -10.53 -12.63 11.30
N LEU A 114 -11.19 -11.49 11.51
CA LEU A 114 -12.28 -11.34 12.49
C LEU A 114 -13.64 -11.83 11.94
N ALA A 115 -13.83 -11.86 10.62
CA ALA A 115 -15.02 -12.39 9.97
C ALA A 115 -14.68 -13.69 9.22
N HIS A 116 -14.71 -14.83 9.92
CA HIS A 116 -14.29 -16.13 9.35
C HIS A 116 -15.06 -16.55 8.09
N ASP A 117 -16.34 -16.17 7.96
CA ASP A 117 -17.17 -16.54 6.80
C ASP A 117 -16.98 -15.62 5.57
N ASP A 118 -16.34 -14.44 5.71
CA ASP A 118 -16.13 -13.47 4.61
C ASP A 118 -14.65 -13.30 4.24
N GLN A 119 -13.73 -13.99 4.95
CA GLN A 119 -12.29 -13.85 4.75
C GLN A 119 -11.85 -14.20 3.33
N GLN A 120 -12.37 -15.29 2.75
CA GLN A 120 -11.97 -15.73 1.42
C GLN A 120 -12.49 -14.78 0.33
N HIS A 121 -13.75 -14.37 0.42
CA HIS A 121 -14.34 -13.38 -0.50
C HIS A 121 -13.63 -12.03 -0.44
N TYR A 122 -13.21 -11.63 0.76
CA TYR A 122 -12.40 -10.44 0.97
C TYR A 122 -11.04 -10.53 0.26
N MET A 123 -10.31 -11.63 0.45
CA MET A 123 -9.00 -11.82 -0.18
C MET A 123 -9.12 -11.89 -1.70
N ASP A 124 -10.13 -12.60 -2.22
CA ASP A 124 -10.40 -12.66 -3.66
C ASP A 124 -10.70 -11.28 -4.26
N ARG A 125 -11.38 -10.40 -3.50
CA ARG A 125 -11.60 -9.01 -3.93
C ARG A 125 -10.29 -8.23 -3.96
N LEU A 126 -9.45 -8.32 -2.93
CA LEU A 126 -8.17 -7.63 -2.90
C LEU A 126 -7.23 -8.10 -4.02
N SER A 127 -7.12 -9.41 -4.24
CA SER A 127 -6.31 -9.95 -5.33
C SER A 127 -6.78 -9.45 -6.70
N ARG A 128 -8.10 -9.36 -6.93
CA ARG A 128 -8.65 -8.75 -8.15
C ARG A 128 -8.31 -7.27 -8.28
N GLU A 129 -8.46 -6.49 -7.22
CA GLU A 129 -8.07 -5.06 -7.22
C GLU A 129 -6.58 -4.88 -7.61
N HIS A 130 -5.68 -5.72 -7.09
CA HIS A 130 -4.26 -5.65 -7.45
C HIS A 130 -3.98 -6.10 -8.90
N GLU A 131 -4.68 -7.13 -9.38
CA GLU A 131 -4.56 -7.60 -10.76
C GLU A 131 -5.02 -6.52 -11.76
N GLU A 132 -6.12 -5.83 -11.47
CA GLU A 132 -6.60 -4.70 -12.29
C GLU A 132 -5.55 -3.58 -12.42
N ILE A 133 -4.84 -3.27 -11.32
CA ILE A 133 -3.73 -2.30 -11.34
C ILE A 133 -2.60 -2.81 -12.23
N PHE A 134 -2.16 -4.06 -12.02
CA PHE A 134 -1.08 -4.66 -12.79
C PHE A 134 -1.42 -4.68 -14.28
N GLU A 135 -2.61 -5.14 -14.65
CA GLU A 135 -3.06 -5.20 -16.03
C GLU A 135 -3.11 -3.83 -16.70
N ALA A 136 -3.59 -2.80 -16.00
CA ALA A 136 -3.62 -1.45 -16.54
C ALA A 136 -2.20 -0.91 -16.81
N ILE A 137 -1.27 -1.17 -15.89
CA ILE A 137 0.17 -0.88 -16.09
C ILE A 137 0.73 -1.72 -17.25
N ALA A 138 0.33 -2.99 -17.35
CA ALA A 138 0.79 -3.92 -18.37
C ALA A 138 0.43 -3.47 -19.79
N ARG A 139 -0.80 -2.95 -19.95
CA ARG A 139 -1.32 -2.37 -21.19
C ARG A 139 -0.85 -0.94 -21.44
N GLN A 140 -0.03 -0.37 -20.55
CA GLN A 140 0.45 1.01 -20.59
C GLN A 140 -0.67 2.05 -20.63
N ASP A 141 -1.81 1.74 -19.99
CA ASP A 141 -2.94 2.65 -19.87
C ASP A 141 -2.83 3.40 -18.53
N SER A 142 -2.23 4.60 -18.59
CA SER A 142 -2.02 5.41 -17.38
C SER A 142 -3.30 5.84 -16.68
N ASP A 143 -4.38 6.09 -17.41
CA ASP A 143 -5.62 6.58 -16.81
C ASP A 143 -6.35 5.42 -16.13
N ALA A 144 -6.37 4.24 -16.76
CA ALA A 144 -6.85 3.03 -16.12
C ALA A 144 -6.00 2.67 -14.88
N ALA A 145 -4.68 2.80 -14.94
CA ALA A 145 -3.80 2.48 -13.81
C ALA A 145 -4.05 3.41 -12.61
N ARG A 146 -4.25 4.71 -12.87
CA ARG A 146 -4.66 5.68 -11.84
C ARG A 146 -6.02 5.33 -11.25
N ALA A 147 -6.99 5.02 -12.09
CA ALA A 147 -8.34 4.70 -11.66
C ALA A 147 -8.36 3.44 -10.78
N ALA A 148 -7.69 2.37 -11.21
CA ALA A 148 -7.59 1.11 -10.47
C ALA A 148 -6.91 1.31 -9.10
N MET A 149 -5.77 2.02 -9.06
CA MET A 149 -5.07 2.29 -7.80
C MET A 149 -5.91 3.16 -6.85
N ARG A 150 -6.64 4.16 -7.39
CA ARG A 150 -7.52 5.01 -6.59
C ARG A 150 -8.66 4.20 -5.97
N LEU A 151 -9.28 3.32 -6.76
CA LEU A 151 -10.36 2.45 -6.30
C LEU A 151 -9.86 1.52 -5.18
N HIS A 152 -8.72 0.85 -5.41
CA HIS A 152 -8.10 -0.04 -4.43
C HIS A 152 -7.84 0.62 -3.07
N LEU A 153 -7.20 1.80 -3.07
CA LEU A 153 -6.87 2.51 -1.83
C LEU A 153 -8.10 3.12 -1.16
N THR A 154 -9.07 3.60 -1.94
CA THR A 154 -10.35 4.09 -1.40
C THR A 154 -11.14 2.97 -0.74
N ASN A 155 -11.25 1.81 -1.41
CA ASN A 155 -11.89 0.63 -0.81
C ASN A 155 -11.17 0.21 0.47
N SER A 156 -9.84 0.25 0.49
CA SER A 156 -9.05 -0.05 1.69
C SER A 156 -9.34 0.89 2.85
N ARG A 157 -9.53 2.18 2.56
CA ARG A 157 -9.92 3.20 3.54
C ARG A 157 -11.33 2.97 4.10
N GLU A 158 -12.31 2.69 3.24
CA GLU A 158 -13.69 2.47 3.70
C GLU A 158 -13.80 1.17 4.52
N ARG A 159 -13.10 0.09 4.11
CA ARG A 159 -13.02 -1.15 4.88
C ARG A 159 -12.47 -0.93 6.30
N LEU A 160 -11.43 -0.11 6.42
CA LEU A 160 -10.87 0.24 7.72
C LEU A 160 -11.85 1.02 8.59
N ARG A 161 -12.58 1.98 8.00
CA ARG A 161 -13.62 2.74 8.73
C ARG A 161 -14.69 1.82 9.28
N HIS A 162 -15.26 0.95 8.44
CA HIS A 162 -16.30 0.01 8.85
C HIS A 162 -15.83 -0.95 9.96
N ALA A 163 -14.64 -1.55 9.81
CA ALA A 163 -14.09 -2.44 10.82
C ALA A 163 -13.89 -1.75 12.19
N HIS A 164 -13.55 -0.46 12.19
CA HIS A 164 -13.43 0.32 13.42
C HIS A 164 -14.80 0.63 14.05
N GLU A 165 -15.77 1.06 13.24
CA GLU A 165 -17.15 1.35 13.69
C GLU A 165 -17.81 0.09 14.30
N GLU A 166 -17.61 -1.08 13.71
CA GLU A 166 -18.07 -2.36 14.25
C GLU A 166 -17.39 -2.71 15.58
N ALA A 167 -16.06 -2.55 15.66
CA ALA A 167 -15.30 -2.82 16.88
C ALA A 167 -15.66 -1.89 18.04
N GLU A 168 -15.99 -0.62 17.77
CA GLU A 168 -16.50 0.32 18.78
C GLU A 168 -17.92 -0.06 19.22
N SER A 169 -18.79 -0.44 18.29
CA SER A 169 -20.17 -0.85 18.59
C SER A 169 -20.24 -2.12 19.45
N GLN A 170 -19.28 -3.04 19.31
CA GLN A 170 -19.19 -4.26 20.14
C GLN A 170 -18.61 -4.00 21.54
N ARG A 171 -17.99 -2.84 21.77
CA ARG A 171 -17.41 -2.44 23.07
C ARG A 171 -18.38 -1.59 23.91
N ALA A 172 -19.42 -1.03 23.30
CA ALA A 172 -20.46 -0.24 23.94
C ALA A 172 -21.58 -1.14 24.50
#